data_AF-A0AAE2VE12-F1
#
_entry.id   AF-A0AAE2VE12-F1
#
_cell.length_a   1.000
_cell.length_b   1.000
_cell.length_c   1.000
_cell.angle_alpha   90.00
_cell.angle_beta   90.00
_cell.angle_gamma   90.00
#
_symmetry.space_group_name_H-M   'P 1'
#
loop_
_entity.id
_entity.type
_entity.pdbx_description
1 polymer ?
#
loop_
_entity_poly.entity_id
_entity_poly.type
_entity_poly.pdbx_seq_one_letter_code
_entity_poly.pdbx_strand_id
1 'polypeptide(L)'
;MKIKDIIRLRRLQRKKDKTNKLFMSLLSKAKTGDERHELGQEGSNEESIIQFEIDDLITTSLTSEAERLFIPVTPKSDYHLGTKFWKGSTLSEDILHLSQEAICELRETIRQERKKQREVWMTILDMFSKAFVILTGLTGALIGLFSVIAK
;
A
#
# COMPACT_ATOMS: atom_id res chain seq x y z
N MET A 1 2.03 2.20 2.66
CA MET A 1 0.87 2.58 3.51
C MET A 1 1.34 3.02 4.89
N LYS A 2 0.85 4.16 5.42
CA LYS A 2 1.28 4.67 6.74
C LYS A 2 0.59 3.90 7.88
N ILE A 3 1.16 3.94 9.09
CA ILE A 3 0.58 3.27 10.28
C ILE A 3 -0.87 3.71 10.53
N LYS A 4 -1.14 5.02 10.39
CA LYS A 4 -2.50 5.58 10.53
C LYS A 4 -3.49 4.93 9.55
N ASP A 5 -3.07 4.71 8.32
CA ASP A 5 -3.90 4.10 7.28
C ASP A 5 -4.15 2.62 7.58
N ILE A 6 -3.15 1.89 8.09
CA ILE A 6 -3.33 0.49 8.56
C ILE A 6 -4.37 0.41 9.68
N ILE A 7 -4.28 1.31 10.66
CA ILE A 7 -5.24 1.36 11.77
C ILE A 7 -6.65 1.68 11.23
N ARG A 8 -6.76 2.66 10.33
CA ARG A 8 -8.03 3.02 9.70
C ARG A 8 -8.63 1.86 8.90
N LEU A 9 -7.83 1.18 8.08
CA LEU A 9 -8.25 0.02 7.29
C LEU A 9 -8.78 -1.09 8.19
N ARG A 10 -8.06 -1.43 9.27
CA ARG A 10 -8.52 -2.42 10.26
C ARG A 10 -9.83 -2.00 10.93
N ARG A 11 -10.01 -0.71 11.22
CA ARG A 11 -11.26 -0.18 11.77
C ARG A 11 -12.42 -0.36 10.79
N LEU A 12 -12.21 -0.06 9.52
CA LEU A 12 -13.22 -0.21 8.46
C LEU A 12 -13.59 -1.66 8.23
N GLN A 13 -12.61 -2.58 8.17
CA GLN A 13 -12.86 -4.01 8.06
C GLN A 13 -13.70 -4.53 9.24
N ARG A 14 -13.36 -4.14 10.48
CA ARG A 14 -14.17 -4.49 11.65
C ARG A 14 -15.57 -3.89 11.60
N LYS A 15 -15.73 -2.67 11.06
CA LYS A 15 -17.04 -2.05 10.86
C LYS A 15 -17.85 -2.88 9.87
N LYS A 16 -17.27 -3.25 8.72
CA LYS A 16 -17.87 -4.12 7.71
C LYS A 16 -18.36 -5.44 8.32
N ASP A 17 -17.51 -6.13 9.07
CA ASP A 17 -17.87 -7.40 9.71
C ASP A 17 -19.02 -7.24 10.72
N LYS A 18 -19.03 -6.14 11.49
CA LYS A 18 -20.11 -5.83 12.44
C LYS A 18 -21.42 -5.53 11.73
N THR A 19 -21.39 -4.70 10.68
CA THR A 19 -22.54 -4.36 9.85
C THR A 19 -23.13 -5.63 9.23
N ASN A 20 -22.31 -6.48 8.61
CA ASN A 20 -22.76 -7.74 8.04
C ASN A 20 -23.43 -8.65 9.09
N LYS A 21 -22.82 -8.82 10.26
CA LYS A 21 -23.41 -9.60 11.36
C LYS A 21 -24.74 -9.04 11.85
N LEU A 22 -24.86 -7.71 11.95
CA LEU A 22 -26.08 -7.02 12.35
C LEU A 22 -27.20 -7.32 11.35
N PHE A 23 -26.97 -7.06 10.06
CA PHE A 23 -27.99 -7.25 9.02
C PHE A 23 -28.35 -8.72 8.82
N MET A 24 -27.39 -9.65 8.92
CA MET A 24 -27.68 -11.09 8.94
C MET A 24 -28.59 -11.49 10.11
N SER A 25 -28.37 -10.91 11.30
CA SER A 25 -29.24 -11.15 12.45
C SER A 25 -30.62 -10.51 12.31
N LEU A 26 -30.76 -9.41 11.57
CA LEU A 26 -32.06 -8.78 11.32
C LEU A 26 -32.85 -9.56 10.25
N LEU A 27 -32.17 -9.96 9.17
CA LEU A 27 -32.75 -10.77 8.08
C LEU A 27 -33.29 -12.12 8.57
N SER A 28 -32.63 -12.74 9.56
CA SER A 28 -33.13 -14.00 10.16
C SER A 28 -34.37 -13.81 11.04
N LYS A 29 -34.61 -12.59 11.54
CA LYS A 29 -35.78 -12.24 12.36
C LYS A 29 -36.93 -11.66 11.55
N ALA A 30 -36.68 -11.24 10.32
CA ALA A 30 -37.69 -10.67 9.43
C ALA A 30 -38.79 -11.68 9.13
N LYS A 31 -40.05 -11.25 9.30
CA LYS A 31 -41.24 -12.10 9.20
C LYS A 31 -41.88 -12.08 7.83
N THR A 32 -41.65 -11.01 7.06
CA THR A 32 -42.27 -10.80 5.75
C THR A 32 -41.22 -10.72 4.65
N GLY A 33 -41.66 -10.93 3.40
CA GLY A 33 -40.80 -10.75 2.23
C GLY A 33 -40.35 -9.30 2.05
N ASP A 34 -41.26 -8.35 2.27
CA ASP A 34 -40.99 -6.92 2.13
C ASP A 34 -39.95 -6.44 3.16
N GLU A 35 -40.11 -6.82 4.43
CA GLU A 35 -39.14 -6.51 5.49
C GLU A 35 -37.74 -7.08 5.18
N ARG A 36 -37.67 -8.29 4.62
CA ARG A 36 -36.39 -8.88 4.17
C ARG A 36 -35.77 -8.09 3.03
N HIS A 37 -36.59 -7.62 2.09
CA HIS A 37 -36.12 -6.84 0.95
C HIS A 37 -35.56 -5.49 1.40
N GLU A 38 -36.30 -4.76 2.25
CA GLU A 38 -35.87 -3.48 2.81
C GLU A 38 -34.56 -3.61 3.60
N LEU A 39 -34.48 -4.57 4.54
CA LEU A 39 -33.27 -4.83 5.32
C LEU A 39 -32.08 -5.24 4.43
N GLY A 40 -32.35 -5.99 3.36
CA GLY A 40 -31.33 -6.38 2.38
C GLY A 40 -30.77 -5.18 1.63
N GLN A 41 -31.64 -4.26 1.18
CA GLN A 41 -31.21 -3.03 0.52
C GLN A 41 -30.41 -2.13 1.48
N GLU A 42 -30.91 -1.91 2.69
CA GLU A 42 -30.23 -1.08 3.70
C GLU A 42 -28.86 -1.65 4.04
N GLY A 43 -28.77 -2.97 4.28
CA GLY A 43 -27.50 -3.65 4.55
C GLY A 43 -26.51 -3.56 3.40
N SER A 44 -26.99 -3.73 2.16
CA SER A 44 -26.18 -3.58 0.95
C SER A 44 -25.63 -2.17 0.77
N ASN A 45 -26.44 -1.14 1.06
CA ASN A 45 -26.04 0.26 0.98
C ASN A 45 -24.97 0.59 2.02
N GLU A 46 -25.17 0.18 3.28
CA GLU A 46 -24.18 0.37 4.35
C GLU A 46 -22.86 -0.36 4.06
N GLU A 47 -22.94 -1.60 3.55
CA GLU A 47 -21.74 -2.33 3.14
C GLU A 47 -21.01 -1.62 2.00
N SER A 48 -21.75 -1.12 1.01
CA SER A 48 -21.20 -0.41 -0.16
C SER A 48 -20.44 0.86 0.25
N ILE A 49 -20.98 1.64 1.20
CA ILE A 49 -20.31 2.83 1.74
C ILE A 49 -19.01 2.44 2.45
N ILE A 50 -19.02 1.38 3.25
CA ILE A 50 -17.81 0.93 3.96
C ILE A 50 -16.77 0.39 2.97
N GLN A 51 -17.20 -0.36 1.96
CA GLN A 51 -16.31 -0.89 0.93
C GLN A 51 -15.69 0.22 0.10
N PHE A 52 -16.46 1.25 -0.24
CA PHE A 52 -15.97 2.46 -0.90
C PHE A 52 -14.83 3.12 -0.12
N GLU A 53 -15.00 3.33 1.19
CA GLU A 53 -13.93 3.91 2.03
C GLU A 53 -12.68 3.03 2.08
N ILE A 54 -12.84 1.70 2.03
CA ILE A 54 -11.72 0.75 1.99
C ILE A 54 -10.97 0.88 0.66
N ASP A 55 -11.69 0.87 -0.46
CA ASP A 55 -11.13 0.92 -1.80
C ASP A 55 -10.44 2.26 -2.08
N ASP A 56 -11.02 3.36 -1.62
CA ASP A 56 -10.43 4.71 -1.68
C ASP A 56 -9.11 4.78 -0.90
N LEU A 57 -9.11 4.29 0.35
CA LEU A 57 -7.92 4.31 1.20
C LEU A 57 -6.77 3.48 0.61
N ILE A 58 -7.08 2.31 0.07
CA ILE A 58 -6.09 1.44 -0.58
C ILE A 58 -5.55 2.10 -1.85
N THR A 59 -6.45 2.61 -2.70
CA THR A 59 -6.11 3.30 -3.95
C THR A 59 -5.19 4.47 -3.69
N THR A 60 -5.59 5.38 -2.80
CA THR A 60 -4.82 6.58 -2.44
C THR A 60 -3.48 6.22 -1.81
N SER A 61 -3.45 5.21 -0.92
CA SER A 61 -2.19 4.80 -0.31
C SER A 61 -1.21 4.21 -1.31
N LEU A 62 -1.66 3.36 -2.24
CA LEU A 62 -0.77 2.68 -3.18
C LEU A 62 -0.29 3.62 -4.28
N THR A 63 -1.17 4.46 -4.82
CA THR A 63 -0.80 5.47 -5.82
C THR A 63 0.22 6.46 -5.26
N SER A 64 0.00 7.01 -4.06
CA SER A 64 0.98 7.90 -3.40
C SER A 64 2.32 7.19 -3.10
N GLU A 65 2.29 5.89 -2.82
CA GLU A 65 3.51 5.11 -2.58
C GLU A 65 4.27 4.82 -3.88
N ALA A 66 3.56 4.56 -4.97
CA ALA A 66 4.13 4.42 -6.30
C ALA A 66 4.77 5.73 -6.78
N GLU A 67 4.08 6.86 -6.62
CA GLU A 67 4.59 8.20 -6.95
C GLU A 67 5.89 8.53 -6.22
N ARG A 68 5.98 8.23 -4.91
CA ARG A 68 7.21 8.41 -4.12
C ARG A 68 8.38 7.58 -4.60
N LEU A 69 8.10 6.45 -5.26
CA LEU A 69 9.09 5.55 -5.84
C LEU A 69 9.28 5.80 -7.34
N PHE A 70 8.65 6.84 -7.90
CA PHE A 70 8.65 7.14 -9.33
C PHE A 70 8.19 5.96 -10.22
N ILE A 71 7.32 5.10 -9.68
CA ILE A 71 6.72 4.00 -10.43
C ILE A 71 5.55 4.59 -11.24
N PRO A 72 5.52 4.41 -12.57
CA PRO A 72 4.42 4.89 -13.38
C PRO A 72 3.13 4.18 -13.00
N VAL A 73 2.06 4.95 -12.82
CA VAL A 73 0.70 4.46 -12.60
C VAL A 73 -0.13 4.83 -13.80
N THR A 74 -0.91 3.88 -14.33
CA THR A 74 -1.80 4.11 -15.47
C THR A 74 -2.72 5.31 -15.19
N PRO A 75 -2.78 6.32 -16.07
CA PRO A 75 -3.67 7.47 -15.89
C PRO A 75 -5.14 7.05 -15.72
N LYS A 76 -5.89 7.80 -14.90
CA LYS A 76 -7.33 7.56 -14.72
C LYS A 76 -8.14 7.77 -16.01
N SER A 77 -7.65 8.61 -16.92
CA SER A 77 -8.26 8.85 -18.24
C SER A 77 -8.42 7.58 -19.08
N ASP A 78 -7.56 6.60 -18.84
CA ASP A 78 -7.49 5.38 -19.65
C ASP A 78 -8.56 4.36 -19.23
N TYR A 79 -9.38 4.68 -18.23
CA TYR A 79 -10.50 3.85 -17.80
C TYR A 79 -11.48 3.59 -18.96
N HIS A 80 -11.84 4.63 -19.72
CA HIS A 80 -12.75 4.51 -20.87
C HIS A 80 -12.16 3.73 -22.05
N LEU A 81 -10.84 3.49 -22.06
CA LEU A 81 -10.15 2.69 -23.07
C LEU A 81 -10.24 1.18 -22.78
N GLY A 82 -11.02 0.77 -21.78
CA GLY A 82 -11.20 -0.64 -21.40
C GLY A 82 -10.00 -1.20 -20.61
N THR A 83 -9.20 -0.33 -19.99
CA THR A 83 -8.11 -0.80 -19.14
C THR A 83 -8.66 -1.48 -17.88
N LYS A 84 -8.13 -2.66 -17.55
CA LYS A 84 -8.50 -3.40 -16.33
C LYS A 84 -7.91 -2.79 -15.05
N PHE A 85 -7.19 -1.67 -15.17
CA PHE A 85 -6.42 -1.11 -14.07
C PHE A 85 -7.31 -0.36 -13.07
N TRP A 86 -8.33 0.32 -13.60
CA TRP A 86 -9.29 1.09 -12.83
C TRP A 86 -10.65 0.40 -12.84
N LYS A 87 -11.38 0.50 -11.73
CA LYS A 87 -12.77 0.07 -11.60
C LYS A 87 -13.62 1.23 -11.11
N GLY A 88 -14.85 1.35 -11.62
CA GLY A 88 -15.84 2.29 -11.10
C GLY A 88 -16.27 1.92 -9.69
N SER A 89 -16.64 2.94 -8.91
CA SER A 89 -17.28 2.78 -7.61
C SER A 89 -18.76 2.42 -7.77
N THR A 90 -19.31 1.66 -6.82
CA THR A 90 -20.76 1.41 -6.75
C THR A 90 -21.56 2.66 -6.36
N LEU A 91 -20.91 3.69 -5.79
CA LEU A 91 -21.56 4.94 -5.40
C LEU A 91 -21.63 5.96 -6.54
N SER A 92 -20.67 5.95 -7.46
CA SER A 92 -20.57 6.91 -8.57
C SER A 92 -19.60 6.40 -9.62
N GLU A 93 -19.98 6.51 -10.90
CA GLU A 93 -19.13 6.13 -12.05
C GLU A 93 -17.89 7.03 -12.20
N ASP A 94 -17.95 8.27 -11.71
CA ASP A 94 -16.85 9.24 -11.78
C ASP A 94 -15.72 8.91 -10.77
N ILE A 95 -16.02 8.08 -9.77
CA ILE A 95 -15.03 7.70 -8.76
C ILE A 95 -14.39 6.38 -9.14
N LEU A 96 -13.10 6.47 -9.48
CA LEU A 96 -12.29 5.32 -9.90
C LEU A 96 -11.36 4.84 -8.78
N HIS A 97 -11.42 3.54 -8.53
CA HIS A 97 -10.53 2.82 -7.63
C HIS A 97 -9.63 1.86 -8.40
N LEU A 98 -8.52 1.44 -7.81
CA LEU A 98 -7.71 0.37 -8.39
C LEU A 98 -8.51 -0.93 -8.40
N SER A 99 -8.42 -1.66 -9.51
CA SER A 99 -8.90 -3.04 -9.57
C SER A 99 -8.05 -3.95 -8.68
N GLN A 100 -8.56 -5.14 -8.34
CA GLN A 100 -7.80 -6.09 -7.54
C GLN A 100 -6.50 -6.54 -8.24
N GLU A 101 -6.55 -6.70 -9.57
CA GLU A 101 -5.39 -7.04 -10.40
C GLU A 101 -4.33 -5.91 -10.31
N ALA A 102 -4.75 -4.66 -10.49
CA ALA A 102 -3.88 -3.50 -10.37
C ALA A 102 -3.29 -3.33 -8.97
N ILE A 103 -4.07 -3.61 -7.92
CA ILE A 103 -3.57 -3.61 -6.53
C ILE A 103 -2.45 -4.63 -6.35
N CYS A 104 -2.62 -5.85 -6.87
CA CYS A 104 -1.61 -6.90 -6.78
C CYS A 104 -0.34 -6.53 -7.55
N GLU A 105 -0.49 -6.11 -8.80
CA GLU A 105 0.61 -5.68 -9.66
C GLU A 105 1.39 -4.52 -9.04
N LEU A 106 0.69 -3.45 -8.62
CA LEU A 106 1.33 -2.26 -8.07
C LEU A 106 2.07 -2.57 -6.75
N ARG A 107 1.50 -3.44 -5.91
CA ARG A 107 2.18 -3.91 -4.68
C ARG A 107 3.45 -4.68 -4.99
N GLU A 108 3.40 -5.56 -5.99
CA GLU A 108 4.57 -6.31 -6.42
C GLU A 108 5.66 -5.37 -6.94
N THR A 109 5.32 -4.45 -7.83
CA THR A 109 6.24 -3.45 -8.40
C THR A 109 6.86 -2.59 -7.30
N ILE A 110 6.05 -2.07 -6.36
CA ILE A 110 6.55 -1.33 -5.18
C ILE A 110 7.53 -2.16 -4.36
N ARG A 111 7.24 -3.45 -4.14
CA ARG A 111 8.11 -4.35 -3.38
C ARG A 111 9.44 -4.58 -4.08
N GLN A 112 9.41 -4.82 -5.39
CA GLN A 112 10.60 -5.03 -6.22
C GLN A 112 11.46 -3.76 -6.23
N GLU A 113 10.87 -2.59 -6.42
CA GLU A 113 11.61 -1.32 -6.47
C GLU A 113 12.29 -1.00 -5.14
N ARG A 114 11.59 -1.23 -4.02
CA ARG A 114 12.20 -1.12 -2.68
C ARG A 114 13.33 -2.10 -2.44
N LYS A 115 13.27 -3.29 -3.03
CA LYS A 115 14.35 -4.26 -2.93
C LYS A 115 15.58 -3.74 -3.69
N LYS A 116 15.40 -3.28 -4.93
CA LYS A 116 16.47 -2.67 -5.73
C LYS A 116 17.11 -1.47 -5.03
N GLN A 117 16.31 -0.55 -4.48
CA GLN A 117 16.84 0.60 -3.74
C GLN A 117 17.70 0.15 -2.55
N ARG A 118 17.25 -0.86 -1.78
CA ARG A 118 18.04 -1.41 -0.67
C ARG A 118 19.34 -2.05 -1.15
N GLU A 119 19.32 -2.78 -2.26
CA GLU A 119 20.53 -3.38 -2.84
C GLU A 119 21.54 -2.31 -3.27
N VAL A 120 21.08 -1.21 -3.88
CA VAL A 120 21.93 -0.06 -4.22
C VAL A 120 22.53 0.56 -2.96
N TRP A 121 21.72 0.83 -1.92
CA TRP A 121 22.22 1.36 -0.66
C TRP A 121 23.24 0.44 0.02
N MET A 122 23.01 -0.87 0.00
CA MET A 122 23.97 -1.85 0.54
C MET A 122 25.28 -1.87 -0.25
N THR A 123 25.20 -1.75 -1.58
CA THR A 123 26.40 -1.65 -2.44
C THR A 123 27.20 -0.40 -2.14
N ILE A 124 26.52 0.74 -1.97
CA ILE A 124 27.15 2.01 -1.59
C ILE A 124 27.84 1.87 -0.23
N LEU A 125 27.16 1.31 0.77
CA LEU A 125 27.72 1.08 2.10
C LEU A 125 28.95 0.16 2.06
N ASP A 126 28.89 -0.92 1.27
CA ASP A 126 30.03 -1.83 1.08
C ASP A 126 31.24 -1.09 0.50
N MET A 127 31.02 -0.27 -0.54
CA MET A 127 32.08 0.55 -1.14
C MET A 127 32.74 1.50 -0.12
N PHE A 128 31.93 2.20 0.69
CA PHE A 128 32.45 3.10 1.71
C PHE A 128 33.19 2.36 2.82
N SER A 129 32.70 1.18 3.26
CA SER A 129 33.37 0.39 4.29
C SER A 129 34.76 -0.07 3.83
N LYS A 130 34.90 -0.52 2.57
CA LYS A 130 36.18 -0.90 1.97
C LYS A 130 37.14 0.28 1.88
N ALA A 131 36.65 1.44 1.46
CA ALA A 131 37.46 2.66 1.42
C ALA A 131 37.97 3.06 2.82
N PHE A 132 37.12 2.93 3.85
CA PHE A 132 37.49 3.22 5.23
C PHE A 132 38.57 2.26 5.75
N VAL A 133 38.46 0.96 5.48
CA VAL A 133 39.47 -0.04 5.85
C VAL A 133 40.84 0.31 5.26
N ILE A 134 40.89 0.67 3.97
CA ILE A 134 42.14 1.08 3.30
C ILE A 134 42.74 2.33 3.97
N LEU A 135 41.92 3.35 4.25
CA LEU A 135 42.36 4.57 4.94
C LEU A 135 42.89 4.30 6.35
N THR A 136 42.23 3.43 7.12
CA THR A 136 42.70 3.04 8.46
C THR A 136 44.01 2.25 8.41
N GLY A 137 44.19 1.37 7.42
CA GLY A 137 45.44 0.66 7.20
C GLY A 137 46.59 1.61 6.87
N LEU A 138 46.33 2.59 5.99
CA LEU A 138 47.34 3.55 5.55
C LEU A 138 47.75 4.52 6.67
N THR A 139 46.78 5.00 7.46
CA THR A 139 47.07 5.83 8.64
C THR A 139 47.84 5.05 9.71
N GLY A 140 47.47 3.80 9.98
CA GLY A 140 48.23 2.92 10.87
C GLY A 140 49.68 2.69 10.40
N ALA A 141 49.87 2.47 9.09
CA ALA A 141 51.20 2.33 8.49
C ALA A 141 52.04 3.60 8.63
N LEU A 142 51.46 4.79 8.39
CA LEU A 142 52.15 6.06 8.56
C LEU A 142 52.56 6.29 10.03
N ILE A 143 51.67 6.01 10.99
CA ILE A 143 51.99 6.14 12.43
C ILE A 143 53.13 5.21 12.82
N GLY A 144 53.11 3.96 12.36
CA GLY A 144 54.20 3.01 12.58
C GLY A 144 55.53 3.49 12.00
N LEU A 145 55.53 4.03 10.79
CA LEU A 145 56.71 4.58 10.13
C LEU A 145 57.31 5.76 10.91
N PHE A 146 56.47 6.72 11.32
CA PHE A 146 56.90 7.87 12.12
C PHE A 146 57.48 7.44 13.47
N SER A 147 56.93 6.41 14.11
CA SER A 147 57.47 5.88 15.37
C SER A 147 58.86 5.27 15.25
N VAL A 148 59.25 4.76 14.09
CA VAL A 148 60.59 4.20 13.86
C VAL A 148 61.61 5.30 13.58
N ILE A 149 61.21 6.35 12.84
CA ILE A 149 62.08 7.48 12.48
C ILE A 149 62.32 8.42 13.67
N ALA A 150 61.32 8.60 14.54
CA ALA A 150 61.42 9.45 15.73
C ALA A 150 62.18 8.82 16.90
N LYS A 151 62.72 7.60 16.72
CA LYS A 151 63.45 6.83 17.73
C LYS A 151 64.93 6.80 17.41
#